data_AF-A0A9E0SY64-F1
#
_entry.id   AF-A0A9E0SY64-F1
#
_cell.length_a   1.000
_cell.length_b   1.000
_cell.length_c   1.000
_cell.angle_alpha   90.00
_cell.angle_beta   90.00
_cell.angle_gamma   90.00
#
_symmetry.space_group_name_H-M   'P 1'
#
loop_
_entity.id
_entity.type
_entity.pdbx_description
1 polymer ?
#
loop_
_entity_poly.entity_id
_entity_poly.type
_entity_poly.pdbx_seq_one_letter_code
_entity_poly.pdbx_strand_id
1 'polypeptide(L)' 'MTTDTPTACAKCGGTLEEGFILDAAALNVGQVSRWVAGPPAVSFFFGINTSGRDQYPIRSYRCADCGFLENYARLF' A
#
# COMPACT_ATOMS: atom_id res chain seq x y z
N MET A 1 17.15 12.88 -7.49
CA MET A 1 16.15 11.88 -7.06
C MET A 1 14.78 12.50 -7.28
N THR A 2 14.18 12.27 -8.45
CA THR A 2 12.82 12.73 -8.75
C THR A 2 11.86 11.73 -8.11
N THR A 3 11.36 12.05 -6.92
CA THR A 3 10.26 11.30 -6.31
C THR A 3 9.01 11.55 -7.15
N ASP A 4 8.70 10.60 -8.03
CA ASP A 4 7.61 10.70 -9.00
C ASP A 4 6.27 10.48 -8.28
N THR A 5 5.80 11.51 -7.58
CA THR A 5 4.44 11.59 -7.05
C THR A 5 3.50 11.70 -8.26
N PRO A 6 2.49 10.83 -8.40
CA PRO A 6 1.59 10.90 -9.53
C PRO A 6 0.87 12.25 -9.55
N THR A 7 0.94 12.94 -10.68
CA THR A 7 0.37 14.29 -10.82
C THR A 7 -1.10 14.27 -11.29
N ALA A 8 -1.58 13.13 -11.79
CA ALA A 8 -2.96 12.94 -12.25
C ALA A 8 -3.36 11.46 -12.21
N CYS A 9 -4.66 11.20 -12.03
CA CYS A 9 -5.20 9.85 -11.98
C CYS A 9 -4.96 9.08 -13.29
N ALA A 10 -4.31 7.93 -13.22
CA ALA A 10 -3.99 7.10 -14.38
C ALA A 10 -5.24 6.55 -15.10
N LYS A 11 -6.40 6.52 -14.43
CA LYS A 11 -7.65 6.01 -14.99
C LYS A 11 -8.47 7.07 -15.73
N CYS A 12 -8.51 8.31 -15.23
CA CYS A 12 -9.41 9.34 -15.76
C CYS A 12 -8.79 10.75 -15.89
N GLY A 13 -7.51 10.93 -15.55
CA GLY A 13 -6.82 12.23 -15.56
C GLY A 13 -7.21 13.19 -14.45
N GLY A 14 -8.07 12.77 -13.52
CA GLY A 14 -8.59 13.57 -12.41
C GLY A 14 -7.57 13.87 -11.29
N THR A 15 -7.98 14.69 -10.33
CA THR A 15 -7.12 15.10 -9.21
C THR A 15 -6.91 13.95 -8.22
N LEU A 16 -5.67 13.79 -7.76
CA LEU A 16 -5.28 12.78 -6.78
C LEU A 16 -5.09 13.40 -5.39
N GLU A 17 -5.59 12.71 -4.38
CA GLU A 17 -5.41 13.04 -2.96
C GLU A 17 -4.55 11.96 -2.31
N GLU A 18 -3.49 12.36 -1.60
CA GLU A 18 -2.67 11.42 -0.84
C GLU A 18 -3.42 10.88 0.38
N GLY A 19 -3.28 9.59 0.63
CA GLY A 19 -3.77 8.92 1.83
C GLY A 19 -2.98 7.65 2.13
N PHE A 20 -3.50 6.84 3.05
CA PHE A 20 -2.94 5.55 3.40
C PHE A 20 -4.05 4.54 3.63
N ILE A 21 -3.74 3.27 3.37
CA ILE A 21 -4.61 2.15 3.75
C ILE A 21 -4.24 1.77 5.18
N LEU A 22 -5.26 1.72 6.04
CA LEU A 22 -5.13 1.30 7.43
C LEU A 22 -5.36 -0.21 7.49
N ASP A 23 -4.32 -0.96 7.82
CA ASP A 23 -4.43 -2.36 8.20
C ASP A 23 -4.55 -2.50 9.72
N ALA A 24 -5.30 -3.52 10.13
CA ALA A 24 -5.38 -3.92 11.53
C ALA A 24 -4.24 -4.89 11.83
N ALA A 25 -3.32 -4.51 12.71
CA ALA A 25 -2.35 -5.43 13.28
C ALA A 25 -2.92 -6.15 14.51
N ALA A 26 -2.13 -7.06 15.08
CA ALA A 26 -2.46 -7.69 16.34
C ALA A 26 -2.76 -6.63 17.43
N LEU A 27 -3.70 -6.95 18.32
CA LEU A 27 -4.14 -6.07 19.42
C LEU A 27 -4.81 -4.76 18.97
N ASN A 28 -5.43 -4.74 17.79
CA ASN A 28 -6.12 -3.57 17.23
C ASN A 28 -5.22 -2.33 17.07
N VAL A 29 -3.91 -2.54 16.92
CA VAL A 29 -2.98 -1.44 16.61
C VAL A 29 -3.10 -1.16 15.11
N GLY A 30 -3.50 0.07 14.77
CA GLY A 30 -3.55 0.53 13.39
C GLY A 30 -2.15 0.64 12.79
N GLN A 31 -1.94 0.08 11.60
CA GLN A 31 -0.67 0.18 10.87
C GLN A 31 -0.92 0.57 9.41
N VAL A 32 0.02 1.31 8.82
CA VAL A 32 0.01 1.58 7.38
C VAL A 32 0.27 0.27 6.64
N SER A 33 -0.55 -0.04 5.64
CA SER A 33 -0.40 -1.24 4.82
C SER A 33 0.98 -1.35 4.19
N ARG A 34 1.45 -2.58 4.06
CA ARG A 34 2.75 -2.90 3.45
C ARG A 34 2.55 -3.88 2.31
N TRP A 35 3.26 -3.65 1.21
CA TRP A 35 3.39 -4.63 0.14
C TRP A 35 4.44 -5.66 0.56
N VAL A 36 4.14 -6.94 0.40
CA VAL A 36 5.02 -8.06 0.77
C VAL A 36 5.36 -8.84 -0.49
N ALA A 37 6.65 -9.12 -0.72
CA ALA A 37 7.09 -9.83 -1.90
C ALA A 37 6.59 -11.29 -1.94
N GLY A 38 6.08 -11.69 -3.11
CA GLY A 38 5.66 -13.05 -3.42
C GLY A 38 4.28 -13.44 -2.87
N PRO A 39 3.81 -14.66 -3.18
CA PRO A 39 2.49 -15.13 -2.75
C PRO A 39 2.46 -15.35 -1.22
N PRO A 40 1.30 -15.17 -0.55
CA PRO A 40 1.17 -15.44 0.88
C PRO A 40 1.57 -16.88 1.22
N ALA A 41 2.48 -17.04 2.18
CA ALA A 41 2.73 -18.34 2.80
C ALA A 41 1.97 -18.40 4.12
N VAL A 42 1.00 -19.31 4.23
CA VAL A 42 0.31 -19.56 5.50
C VAL A 42 1.20 -20.43 6.39
N SER A 43 1.39 -19.98 7.63
CA SER A 43 1.93 -20.81 8.70
C SER A 43 0.78 -21.49 9.44
N PHE A 44 0.94 -22.77 9.78
CA PHE A 44 -0.11 -23.59 10.38
C PHE A 44 -0.62 -23.07 11.74
N PHE A 45 0.15 -22.21 12.43
CA PHE A 45 -0.20 -21.67 13.76
C PHE A 45 -0.22 -20.13 13.88
N PHE A 46 0.37 -19.36 12.97
CA PHE A 46 0.60 -17.91 13.16
C PHE A 46 0.05 -17.02 12.04
N GLY A 47 -0.83 -17.54 11.18
CA GLY A 47 -1.37 -16.78 10.05
C GLY A 47 -0.36 -16.63 8.91
N ILE A 48 -0.37 -15.49 8.21
CA ILE A 48 0.50 -15.24 7.05
C ILE A 48 1.94 -15.00 7.51
N ASN A 49 2.86 -15.85 7.04
CA ASN A 49 4.29 -15.73 7.30
C ASN A 49 4.93 -14.75 6.32
N THR A 50 5.42 -13.63 6.87
CA THR A 50 6.14 -12.57 6.13
C THR A 50 7.65 -12.54 6.43
N SER A 51 8.15 -13.51 7.21
CA SER A 51 9.56 -13.58 7.60
C SER A 51 10.48 -13.80 6.40
N GLY A 52 11.59 -13.05 6.35
CA GLY A 52 12.58 -13.12 5.27
C GLY A 52 12.10 -12.56 3.93
N ARG A 53 10.94 -11.90 3.88
CA ARG A 53 10.41 -11.28 2.66
C ARG A 53 10.63 -9.79 2.66
N ASP A 54 10.90 -9.25 1.48
CA ASP A 54 10.94 -7.80 1.29
C ASP A 54 9.56 -7.21 1.54
N GLN A 55 9.54 -6.13 2.31
CA GLN A 55 8.32 -5.40 2.65
C GLN A 55 8.52 -3.91 2.46
N TYR A 56 7.62 -3.28 1.73
CA TYR A 56 7.64 -1.84 1.48
C TYR A 56 6.34 -1.20 1.98
N PRO A 57 6.39 -0.07 2.70
CA PRO A 57 5.18 0.67 3.02
C PRO A 57 4.49 1.13 1.75
N ILE A 58 3.16 1.06 1.73
CA ILE A 58 2.35 1.48 0.59
C ILE A 58 1.96 2.94 0.79
N ARG A 59 2.31 3.78 -0.18
CA ARG A 59 1.73 5.11 -0.35
C ARG A 59 0.53 5.02 -1.28
N SER A 60 -0.60 5.57 -0.86
CA SER A 60 -1.86 5.46 -1.61
C SER A 60 -2.35 6.83 -2.07
N TYR A 61 -2.91 6.89 -3.27
CA TYR A 61 -3.52 8.10 -3.82
C TYR A 61 -4.93 7.77 -4.29
N ARG A 62 -5.93 8.50 -3.79
CA ARG A 62 -7.32 8.37 -4.21
C ARG A 62 -7.66 9.48 -5.20
N CYS A 63 -8.26 9.11 -6.33
CA CYS A 63 -8.83 10.10 -7.24
C CYS A 63 -10.11 10.69 -6.63
N ALA A 64 -10.15 12.02 -6.49
CA ALA A 64 -11.32 12.73 -5.97
C ALA A 64 -12.53 12.60 -6.92
N ASP A 65 -12.27 12.45 -8.23
CA ASP A 65 -13.31 12.46 -9.27
C ASP A 65 -13.93 11.09 -9.51
N CYS A 66 -13.12 10.03 -9.63
CA CYS A 66 -13.60 8.68 -9.98
C CYS A 66 -13.39 7.63 -8.89
N GLY A 67 -12.74 7.97 -7.78
CA GLY A 67 -12.48 7.06 -6.67
C GLY A 67 -11.44 5.96 -6.93
N PHE A 68 -10.76 5.97 -8.08
CA PHE A 68 -9.65 5.05 -8.35
C PHE A 68 -8.52 5.23 -7.33
N LEU A 69 -7.91 4.12 -6.89
CA LEU A 69 -6.82 4.10 -5.94
C LEU A 69 -5.53 3.63 -6.62
N GLU A 70 -4.46 4.41 -6.44
CA GLU A 70 -3.12 4.07 -6.90
C GLU A 70 -2.21 3.80 -5.70
N ASN A 71 -1.58 2.63 -5.68
CA ASN A 71 -0.74 2.17 -4.58
C ASN A 71 0.72 2.02 -5.05
N TYR A 72 1.65 2.64 -4.32
CA TYR A 72 3.07 2.61 -4.63
C TYR A 72 3.88 2.08 -3.45
N ALA A 73 4.67 1.04 -3.70
CA ALA A 73 5.55 0.37 -2.73
C ALA A 73 7.01 0.55 -3.18
N ARG A 74 7.63 1.67 -2.80
CA ARG A 74 8.99 2.07 -3.22
C ARG A 74 9.90 2.21 -1.99
N LEU A 75 11.21 1.98 -2.15
CA LEU A 75 12.21 2.39 -1.15
C LEU A 75 12.26 3.93 -1.14
N PHE A 76 12.27 4.51 0.06
CA PHE A 76 12.43 5.95 0.24
C PHE A 76 13.86 6.40 -0.08
#